data_AF-A0A9W8ZRZ5-F1
#
_entry.id   AF-A0A9W8ZRZ5-F1
#
_cell.length_a   1.000
_cell.length_b   1.000
_cell.length_c   1.000
_cell.angle_alpha   90.00
_cell.angle_beta   90.00
_cell.angle_gamma   90.00
#
_symmetry.space_group_name_H-M   'P 1'
#
loop_
_entity.id
_entity.type
_entity.pdbx_description
1 polymer ?
#
loop_
_entity_poly.entity_id
_entity_poly.type
_entity_poly.pdbx_seq_one_letter_code
_entity_poly.pdbx_strand_id
1 'polypeptide(L)'
;MNIFVDNCEKVVADWEFLLRKVTVPSDVTSSHPSVVAAFQMLDGIMSGGQTMYLLRRLAFVEFIWLSDTLEGIVKSERNNGASQRSGLGDASLMINIYERAQSKNLPAEQLKGVIRERRRTGRCFNTLAGPSTLFLLVYSDVAKTLV
;
A
#
# COMPACT_ATOMS: atom_id res chain seq x y z
N MET A 1 30.31 -17.27 3.27
CA MET A 1 29.33 -16.20 2.98
C MET A 1 27.98 -16.88 2.83
N ASN A 2 27.04 -16.62 3.74
CA ASN A 2 25.76 -17.34 3.77
C ASN A 2 24.73 -16.48 3.02
N ILE A 3 24.60 -16.72 1.72
CA ILE A 3 23.73 -15.96 0.79
C ILE A 3 22.30 -15.82 1.31
N PHE A 4 21.80 -16.78 2.09
CA PHE A 4 20.49 -16.70 2.72
C PHE A 4 20.42 -15.60 3.78
N VAL A 5 21.40 -15.53 4.68
CA VAL A 5 21.48 -14.53 5.76
C VAL A 5 21.60 -13.13 5.17
N ASP A 6 22.50 -12.94 4.20
CA ASP A 6 22.72 -11.64 3.54
C ASP A 6 21.43 -11.13 2.85
N ASN A 7 20.64 -12.03 2.26
CA ASN A 7 19.36 -11.68 1.65
C ASN A 7 18.29 -11.36 2.70
N CYS A 8 18.24 -12.09 3.82
CA CYS A 8 17.32 -11.79 4.91
C CYS A 8 17.60 -10.42 5.52
N GLU A 9 18.85 -10.10 5.82
CA GLU A 9 19.25 -8.81 6.39
C GLU A 9 18.86 -7.64 5.46
N LYS A 10 19.13 -7.79 4.16
CA LYS A 10 18.77 -6.77 3.17
C LYS A 10 17.26 -6.54 3.12
N VAL A 11 16.45 -7.61 3.11
CA VAL A 11 15.00 -7.42 3.01
C VAL A 11 14.40 -6.88 4.31
N VAL A 12 14.92 -7.28 5.47
CA VAL A 12 14.50 -6.68 6.75
C VAL A 12 14.81 -5.19 6.75
N ALA A 13 16.00 -4.79 6.31
CA ALA A 13 16.35 -3.37 6.20
C ALA A 13 15.45 -2.60 5.22
N ASP A 14 15.18 -3.17 4.04
CA ASP A 14 14.28 -2.60 3.04
C ASP A 14 12.83 -2.49 3.58
N TRP A 15 12.38 -3.48 4.36
CA TRP A 15 11.06 -3.48 4.98
C TRP A 15 10.96 -2.44 6.11
N GLU A 16 11.95 -2.35 6.99
CA GLU A 16 12.00 -1.31 8.02
C GLU A 16 12.00 0.09 7.40
N PHE A 17 12.77 0.29 6.34
CA PHE A 17 12.78 1.54 5.58
C PHE A 17 11.39 1.87 5.04
N LEU A 18 10.71 0.89 4.44
CA LEU A 18 9.35 1.03 3.93
C LEU A 18 8.38 1.43 5.06
N LEU A 19 8.36 0.66 6.15
CA LEU A 19 7.46 0.87 7.29
C LEU A 19 7.62 2.28 7.87
N ARG A 20 8.84 2.76 8.06
CA ARG A 20 9.12 4.12 8.58
C ARG A 20 8.52 5.22 7.71
N LYS A 21 8.30 4.96 6.42
CA LYS A 21 7.82 5.96 5.46
C LYS A 21 6.32 5.88 5.21
N VAL A 22 5.73 4.71 5.40
CA VAL A 22 4.30 4.47 5.10
C VAL A 22 3.43 4.40 6.35
N THR A 23 4.04 4.30 7.54
CA THR A 23 3.30 4.35 8.81
C THR A 23 2.72 5.75 9.00
N VAL A 24 1.39 5.82 9.00
CA VAL A 24 0.64 7.05 9.25
C VAL A 24 0.23 7.08 10.73
N PRO A 25 0.47 8.18 11.46
CA PRO A 25 0.04 8.30 12.85
C PRO A 25 -1.48 8.19 12.99
N SER A 26 -1.96 7.58 14.07
CA SER A 26 -3.40 7.28 14.26
C SER A 26 -4.27 8.52 14.52
N ASP A 27 -3.66 9.67 14.80
CA ASP A 27 -4.30 10.94 15.15
C ASP A 27 -4.44 11.89 13.94
N VAL A 28 -3.99 11.49 12.75
CA VAL A 28 -4.09 12.34 11.56
C VAL A 28 -5.42 12.19 10.85
N THR A 29 -5.81 13.24 10.13
CA THR A 29 -6.97 13.25 9.25
C THR A 29 -6.68 12.62 7.90
N SER A 30 -7.71 12.23 7.16
CA SER A 30 -7.61 11.67 5.81
C SER A 30 -6.93 12.63 4.81
N SER A 31 -6.94 13.93 5.12
CA SER A 31 -6.36 14.99 4.30
C SER A 31 -4.92 15.32 4.68
N HIS A 32 -4.35 14.65 5.69
CA HIS A 32 -3.02 14.94 6.18
C HIS A 32 -1.96 14.63 5.10
N PRO A 33 -0.97 15.51 4.87
CA PRO A 33 0.03 15.33 3.81
C PRO A 33 0.82 14.01 3.89
N SER A 34 1.01 13.47 5.10
CA SER A 34 1.68 12.17 5.29
C SER A 34 0.94 11.02 4.61
N VAL A 35 -0.40 11.05 4.54
CA VAL A 35 -1.20 10.02 3.86
C VAL A 35 -0.88 10.02 2.36
N VAL A 36 -0.86 11.20 1.74
CA VAL A 36 -0.53 11.36 0.32
C VAL A 36 0.92 10.94 0.06
N ALA A 37 1.86 11.37 0.91
CA ALA A 37 3.28 11.01 0.79
C ALA A 37 3.52 9.50 0.92
N ALA A 38 2.80 8.81 1.82
CA ALA A 38 2.87 7.37 1.98
C ALA A 38 2.39 6.65 0.71
N PHE A 39 1.25 7.07 0.13
CA PHE A 39 0.78 6.50 -1.14
C PHE A 39 1.71 6.81 -2.32
N GLN A 40 2.33 7.99 -2.37
CA GLN A 40 3.34 8.35 -3.37
C GLN A 40 4.55 7.41 -3.32
N MET A 41 5.06 7.14 -2.13
CA MET A 41 6.20 6.22 -1.98
C MET A 41 5.83 4.80 -2.41
N LEU A 42 4.67 4.31 -1.99
CA LEU A 42 4.17 2.99 -2.39
C LEU A 42 3.96 2.90 -3.91
N ASP A 43 3.40 3.93 -4.54
CA ASP A 43 3.21 3.99 -5.99
C ASP A 43 4.55 3.87 -6.74
N GLY A 44 5.58 4.58 -6.28
CA GLY A 44 6.93 4.52 -6.84
C GLY A 44 7.54 3.12 -6.77
N ILE A 45 7.43 2.45 -5.61
CA ILE A 45 7.97 1.10 -5.41
C ILE A 45 7.17 0.07 -6.24
N MET A 46 5.83 0.15 -6.21
CA MET A 46 4.96 -0.76 -6.95
C MET A 46 5.11 -0.64 -8.47
N SER A 47 5.53 0.53 -8.96
CA SER A 47 5.78 0.80 -10.37
C SER A 47 7.24 0.57 -10.79
N GLY A 48 8.13 0.27 -9.84
CA GLY A 48 9.55 0.03 -10.07
C GLY A 48 9.86 -1.29 -10.80
N GLY A 49 11.10 -1.39 -11.32
CA GLY A 49 11.59 -2.54 -12.08
C GLY A 49 11.96 -3.78 -11.26
N GLN A 50 12.46 -4.81 -11.94
CA GLN A 50 12.69 -6.16 -11.38
C GLN A 50 13.66 -6.23 -10.19
N THR A 51 14.56 -5.26 -10.04
CA THR A 51 15.56 -5.23 -8.95
C THR A 51 14.98 -5.02 -7.55
N MET A 52 13.70 -4.65 -7.44
CA MET A 52 13.00 -4.44 -6.16
C MET A 52 11.93 -5.48 -5.89
N TYR A 53 12.05 -6.68 -6.46
CA TYR A 53 10.94 -7.62 -6.50
C TYR A 53 10.32 -8.00 -5.13
N LEU A 54 11.14 -8.28 -4.12
CA LEU A 54 10.64 -8.58 -2.77
C LEU A 54 10.04 -7.34 -2.09
N LEU A 55 10.75 -6.21 -2.14
CA LEU A 55 10.27 -4.93 -1.65
C LEU A 55 8.94 -4.51 -2.29
N ARG A 56 8.74 -4.85 -3.57
CA ARG A 56 7.49 -4.62 -4.30
C ARG A 56 6.33 -5.42 -3.72
N ARG A 57 6.56 -6.69 -3.36
CA ARG A 57 5.55 -7.53 -2.69
C ARG A 57 5.18 -6.95 -1.32
N LEU A 58 6.17 -6.51 -0.55
CA LEU A 58 5.96 -5.84 0.73
C LEU A 58 5.14 -4.56 0.55
N ALA A 59 5.47 -3.72 -0.43
CA ALA A 59 4.72 -2.51 -0.73
C ALA A 59 3.25 -2.78 -1.08
N PHE A 60 2.95 -3.88 -1.77
CA PHE A 60 1.56 -4.28 -2.01
C PHE A 60 0.81 -4.67 -0.74
N VAL A 61 1.46 -5.30 0.25
CA VAL A 61 0.86 -5.59 1.55
C VAL A 61 0.63 -4.29 2.33
N GLU A 62 1.65 -3.44 2.42
CA GLU A 62 1.54 -2.14 3.09
C GLU A 62 0.49 -1.24 2.43
N PHE A 63 0.30 -1.35 1.12
CA PHE A 63 -0.77 -0.66 0.40
C PHE A 63 -2.17 -1.08 0.85
N ILE A 64 -2.40 -2.36 1.15
CA ILE A 64 -3.67 -2.84 1.72
C ILE A 64 -3.86 -2.28 3.12
N TRP A 65 -2.85 -2.42 3.99
CA TRP A 65 -2.88 -1.90 5.34
C TRP A 65 -3.16 -0.40 5.40
N LEU A 66 -2.47 0.40 4.58
CA LEU A 66 -2.66 1.84 4.49
C LEU A 66 -4.06 2.19 3.95
N SER A 67 -4.56 1.43 2.97
CA SER A 67 -5.91 1.62 2.43
C SER A 67 -6.97 1.38 3.51
N ASP A 68 -6.86 0.27 4.26
CA ASP A 68 -7.82 -0.10 5.29
C ASP A 68 -7.76 0.89 6.48
N THR A 69 -6.55 1.34 6.84
CA THR A 69 -6.34 2.39 7.86
C THR A 69 -7.02 3.70 7.45
N LEU A 70 -6.82 4.12 6.19
CA LEU A 70 -7.45 5.33 5.67
C LEU A 70 -8.97 5.21 5.64
N GLU A 71 -9.52 4.08 5.21
CA GLU A 71 -10.98 3.83 5.26
C GLU A 71 -11.50 3.94 6.70
N GLY A 72 -10.75 3.46 7.70
CA GLY A 72 -11.05 3.62 9.12
C GLY A 72 -11.05 5.08 9.60
N ILE A 73 -10.01 5.85 9.25
CA ILE A 73 -9.90 7.28 9.57
C ILE A 73 -11.08 8.04 8.97
N VAL A 74 -11.35 7.81 7.69
CA VAL A 74 -12.45 8.45 6.94
C VAL A 74 -13.80 8.17 7.58
N LYS A 75 -14.05 6.91 7.97
CA LYS A 75 -15.27 6.52 8.66
C LYS A 75 -15.40 7.21 10.03
N SER A 76 -14.29 7.33 10.77
CA SER A 76 -14.24 8.03 12.06
C SER A 76 -14.55 9.52 11.90
N GLU A 77 -13.92 10.21 10.94
CA GLU A 77 -14.18 11.61 10.63
C GLU A 77 -15.65 11.88 10.31
N ARG A 78 -16.25 11.02 9.48
CA ARG A 78 -17.67 11.10 9.13
C ARG A 78 -18.57 10.94 10.37
N ASN A 79 -18.28 9.97 11.22
CA ASN A 79 -19.04 9.74 12.45
C ASN A 79 -18.95 10.93 13.42
N ASN A 80 -17.82 11.64 13.42
CA ASN A 80 -17.57 12.80 14.26
C ASN A 80 -18.09 14.12 13.64
N GLY A 81 -18.88 14.05 12.55
CA GLY A 81 -19.50 15.23 11.94
C GLY A 81 -18.53 16.13 11.17
N ALA A 82 -17.32 15.65 10.84
CA ALA A 82 -16.47 16.38 9.91
C ALA A 82 -17.21 16.49 8.57
N SER A 83 -17.38 17.72 8.07
CA SER A 83 -17.96 18.00 6.76
C SER A 83 -17.06 17.44 5.65
N GLN A 84 -17.13 16.14 5.42
CA GLN A 84 -16.79 15.60 4.11
C GLN A 84 -17.66 16.34 3.10
N ARG A 85 -17.04 16.83 2.01
CA ARG A 85 -17.76 17.38 0.86
C ARG A 85 -18.91 16.43 0.54
N SER A 86 -20.13 16.89 0.82
CA SER A 86 -21.35 16.11 0.76
C SER A 86 -21.46 15.38 -0.57
N GLY A 87 -21.34 14.05 -0.56
CA GLY A 87 -21.57 13.20 -1.73
C GLY A 87 -20.43 12.29 -2.19
N LEU A 88 -19.21 12.42 -1.64
CA LEU A 88 -18.11 11.48 -1.94
C LEU A 88 -18.14 10.31 -0.95
N GLY A 89 -18.46 9.11 -1.42
CA GLY A 89 -18.30 7.88 -0.62
C GLY A 89 -16.83 7.55 -0.34
N ASP A 90 -16.58 6.70 0.65
CA ASP A 90 -15.23 6.34 1.14
C ASP A 90 -14.28 5.90 0.01
N ALA A 91 -14.80 5.09 -0.93
CA ALA A 91 -14.06 4.66 -2.11
C ALA A 91 -13.65 5.82 -3.03
N SER A 92 -14.51 6.84 -3.19
CA SER A 92 -14.22 8.02 -4.01
C SER A 92 -13.18 8.93 -3.35
N LEU A 93 -13.17 9.01 -2.01
CA LEU A 93 -12.15 9.75 -1.29
C LEU A 93 -10.77 9.08 -1.40
N MET A 94 -10.72 7.76 -1.28
CA MET A 94 -9.49 6.99 -1.49
C MET A 94 -8.95 7.17 -2.92
N ILE A 95 -9.81 7.12 -3.94
CA ILE A 95 -9.44 7.42 -5.33
C ILE A 95 -8.86 8.83 -5.45
N ASN A 96 -9.49 9.85 -4.86
CA ASN A 96 -9.01 11.23 -4.92
C ASN A 96 -7.66 11.42 -4.20
N ILE A 97 -7.47 10.79 -3.04
CA ILE A 97 -6.20 10.83 -2.30
C ILE A 97 -5.12 10.14 -3.12
N TYR A 98 -5.46 9.02 -3.75
CA TYR A 98 -4.54 8.29 -4.61
C TYR A 98 -4.21 9.02 -5.90
N GLU A 99 -5.17 9.72 -6.49
CA GLU A 99 -4.97 10.61 -7.64
C GLU A 99 -3.94 11.69 -7.32
N ARG A 100 -4.11 12.38 -6.17
CA ARG A 100 -3.12 13.36 -5.67
C ARG A 100 -1.77 12.73 -5.37
N ALA A 101 -1.76 11.45 -5.01
CA ALA A 101 -0.56 10.70 -4.73
C ALA A 101 0.13 10.14 -5.99
N GLN A 102 -0.48 10.21 -7.17
CA GLN A 102 0.18 9.78 -8.39
C GLN A 102 0.88 10.94 -9.09
N SER A 103 2.11 10.68 -9.53
CA SER A 103 2.86 11.61 -10.38
C SER A 103 2.34 11.65 -11.83
N LYS A 104 1.44 10.72 -12.19
CA LYS A 104 0.87 10.60 -13.54
C LYS A 104 -0.58 11.03 -13.51
N ASN A 105 -0.93 12.01 -14.35
CA ASN A 105 -2.31 12.45 -14.57
C ASN A 105 -3.07 11.43 -15.43
N LEU A 106 -3.40 10.28 -14.84
CA LEU A 106 -4.23 9.27 -15.49
C LEU A 106 -5.70 9.71 -15.49
N PRO A 107 -6.48 9.41 -16.54
CA PRO A 107 -7.93 9.56 -16.50
C PRO A 107 -8.55 8.75 -15.36
N ALA A 108 -9.60 9.28 -14.72
CA ALA A 108 -10.22 8.69 -13.54
C ALA A 108 -10.60 7.20 -13.70
N GLU A 109 -11.08 6.78 -14.86
CA GLU A 109 -11.43 5.37 -15.13
C GLU A 109 -10.19 4.46 -15.18
N GLN A 110 -9.07 4.94 -15.73
CA GLN A 110 -7.82 4.19 -15.72
C GLN A 110 -7.26 4.09 -14.30
N LEU A 111 -7.34 5.18 -13.54
CA LEU A 111 -6.93 5.22 -12.13
C LEU A 111 -7.69 4.20 -11.28
N LYS A 112 -9.00 4.10 -11.45
CA LYS A 112 -9.83 3.07 -10.81
C LYS A 112 -9.35 1.66 -11.15
N GLY A 113 -9.04 1.40 -12.42
CA GLY A 113 -8.49 0.13 -12.87
C GLY A 113 -7.17 -0.21 -12.18
N VAL A 114 -6.25 0.75 -12.11
CA VAL A 114 -4.95 0.60 -11.42
C VAL A 114 -5.14 0.31 -9.94
N ILE A 115 -5.97 1.09 -9.23
CA ILE A 115 -6.24 0.87 -7.80
C ILE A 115 -6.84 -0.52 -7.57
N ARG A 116 -7.81 -0.92 -8.40
CA ARG A 116 -8.44 -2.24 -8.32
C ARG A 116 -7.42 -3.36 -8.48
N GLU A 117 -6.54 -3.25 -9.46
CA GLU A 117 -5.50 -4.25 -9.71
C GLU A 117 -4.46 -4.30 -8.58
N ARG A 118 -4.09 -3.14 -8.04
CA ARG A 118 -3.21 -3.06 -6.86
C ARG A 118 -3.83 -3.67 -5.63
N ARG A 119 -5.13 -3.43 -5.39
CA ARG A 119 -5.89 -4.07 -4.29
C ARG A 119 -5.98 -5.59 -4.49
N ARG A 120 -6.25 -6.06 -5.71
CA ARG A 120 -6.29 -7.50 -6.03
C ARG A 120 -4.95 -8.16 -5.74
N THR A 121 -3.87 -7.57 -6.26
CA THR A 121 -2.50 -8.05 -6.07
C THR A 121 -2.07 -8.01 -4.60
N GLY A 122 -2.37 -6.91 -3.90
CA GLY A 122 -2.09 -6.77 -2.47
C GLY A 122 -2.83 -7.77 -1.61
N ARG A 123 -4.10 -8.06 -1.90
CA ARG A 123 -4.84 -9.11 -1.18
C ARG A 123 -4.25 -10.51 -1.40
N CYS A 124 -3.79 -10.82 -2.61
CA CYS A 124 -3.08 -12.05 -2.88
C CYS A 124 -1.80 -12.15 -2.01
N PHE A 125 -0.97 -11.09 -1.98
CA PHE A 125 0.21 -11.10 -1.11
C PHE A 125 -0.11 -11.10 0.37
N ASN A 126 -1.15 -10.42 0.81
CA ASN A 126 -1.56 -10.43 2.21
C ASN A 126 -2.01 -11.84 2.64
N THR A 127 -2.70 -12.56 1.75
CA THR A 127 -3.09 -13.97 1.97
C THR A 127 -1.86 -14.87 2.05
N LEU A 128 -0.89 -14.69 1.14
CA LEU A 128 0.37 -15.44 1.15
C LEU A 128 1.23 -15.13 2.37
N ALA A 129 1.25 -13.87 2.83
CA ALA A 129 1.93 -13.47 4.05
C ALA A 129 1.34 -14.15 5.29
N GLY A 130 0.03 -14.42 5.31
CA GLY A 130 -0.64 -15.02 6.46
C GLY A 130 -0.39 -14.23 7.74
N PRO A 131 0.10 -14.84 8.83
CA PRO A 131 0.33 -14.14 10.10
C PRO A 131 1.59 -13.26 10.09
N SER A 132 2.47 -13.35 9.09
CA SER A 132 3.71 -12.56 9.06
C SER A 132 4.11 -12.16 7.64
N THR A 133 4.27 -10.86 7.40
CA THR A 133 4.74 -10.29 6.12
C THR A 133 6.08 -10.89 5.68
N LEU A 134 6.90 -11.35 6.62
CA LEU A 134 8.17 -12.02 6.34
C LEU A 134 8.01 -13.35 5.59
N PHE A 135 6.85 -14.01 5.63
CA PHE A 135 6.63 -15.23 4.83
C PHE A 135 6.71 -14.97 3.33
N LEU A 136 6.50 -13.74 2.87
CA LEU A 136 6.70 -13.36 1.47
C LEU A 136 8.13 -13.52 0.97
N LEU A 137 9.10 -13.64 1.89
CA LEU A 137 10.50 -13.93 1.59
C LEU A 137 10.73 -15.34 1.07
N VAL A 138 9.92 -16.29 1.54
CA VAL A 138 10.13 -17.72 1.27
C VAL A 138 9.34 -18.16 0.03
N TYR A 139 8.30 -17.41 -0.34
CA TYR A 139 7.48 -17.74 -1.51
C TYR A 139 8.17 -17.39 -2.83
N SER A 140 8.36 -18.37 -3.70
CA SER A 140 8.78 -18.13 -5.08
C SER A 140 7.64 -17.58 -5.93
N ASP A 141 7.94 -17.14 -7.15
CA ASP A 141 6.93 -16.66 -8.11
C ASP A 141 5.92 -17.73 -8.47
N VAL A 142 6.37 -18.98 -8.48
CA VAL A 142 5.55 -20.17 -8.74
C VAL A 142 4.48 -20.34 -7.66
N ALA A 143 4.76 -19.97 -6.41
CA ALA A 143 3.75 -20.08 -5.35
C ALA A 143 2.55 -19.15 -5.56
N LYS A 144 2.70 -18.07 -6.36
CA LYS A 144 1.60 -17.15 -6.67
C LYS A 144 0.60 -17.71 -7.68
N THR A 145 0.96 -18.74 -8.46
CA THR A 145 0.03 -19.34 -9.42
C THR A 145 -0.94 -20.33 -8.76
N LEU A 146 -0.76 -20.60 -7.47
CA LEU A 146 -1.54 -21.56 -6.70
C LEU A 146 -2.63 -20.90 -5.82
N VAL A 147 -2.66 -19.56 -5.76
CA VAL A 147 -3.58 -18.75 -4.95
C VAL A 147 -4.31 -17.76 -5.86
#